data_AF-A0A0K1PGT5-F1
#
_entry.id   AF-A0A0K1PGT5-F1
#
_cell.length_a   1.000
_cell.length_b   1.000
_cell.length_c   1.000
_cell.angle_alpha   90.00
_cell.angle_beta   90.00
_cell.angle_gamma   90.00
#
_symmetry.space_group_name_H-M   'P 1'
#
loop_
_entity.id
_entity.type
_entity.pdbx_description
1 polymer ?
#
loop_
_entity_poly.entity_id
_entity_poly.type
_entity_poly.pdbx_seq_one_letter_code
_entity_poly.pdbx_strand_id
1 'polypeptide(L)'
;MEEALDPRESCWKVHGSRVNGHPEHSPNTLKVMEFLRSFGLKATPTCAMGICCADSYSIDVGFLDGGFYGRTAEYESVRSLLASGELDRDALAEYRLEMAERADEEGAWVRGPRAALFIALGLGLRVPSKFCKAHGLEGVTFEQLAMEARFERFYRTTTFVAFDGERRIEIRIGDHHRTDLDKILDARGAKEWAYVTAWNPRSVEASREGNDAAQERLRQALRAEGIDFLEGMSEPADGSPGEASLLAFIVQERAAAMGRAFVQNAIVVGAMDEPAELLWLHPPGA
;
A
#
# COMPACT_ATOMS: atom_id res chain seq x y z
N MET A 1 -17.12 -2.11 26.93
CA MET A 1 -16.92 -2.33 25.49
C MET A 1 -15.89 -1.31 25.08
N GLU A 2 -14.62 -1.66 25.15
CA GLU A 2 -13.51 -0.70 25.01
C GLU A 2 -13.44 -0.15 23.58
N GLU A 3 -13.21 1.16 23.49
CA GLU A 3 -12.95 1.88 22.25
C GLU A 3 -11.55 1.47 21.73
N ALA A 4 -11.41 1.15 20.44
CA ALA A 4 -10.20 0.49 19.94
C ALA A 4 -9.08 1.43 19.48
N LEU A 5 -9.28 2.76 19.39
CA LEU A 5 -8.30 3.71 18.81
C LEU A 5 -8.27 5.06 19.56
N ASP A 6 -7.08 5.58 19.91
CA ASP A 6 -6.86 6.94 20.45
C ASP A 6 -6.39 7.91 19.33
N PRO A 7 -7.15 8.98 19.01
CA PRO A 7 -6.88 9.87 17.87
C PRO A 7 -5.57 10.69 17.94
N ARG A 8 -4.69 10.48 18.92
CA ARG A 8 -3.48 11.28 19.16
C ARG A 8 -2.16 10.53 18.94
N GLU A 9 -2.17 9.22 18.70
CA GLU A 9 -0.93 8.42 18.64
C GLU A 9 -0.52 8.07 17.20
N SER A 10 0.79 7.97 16.94
CA SER A 10 1.34 7.52 15.65
C SER A 10 1.51 5.98 15.56
N CYS A 11 1.25 5.29 16.67
CA CYS A 11 1.36 3.85 16.85
C CYS A 11 0.14 3.35 17.65
N TRP A 12 -0.42 2.18 17.31
CA TRP A 12 -1.78 1.79 17.70
C TRP A 12 -1.88 0.42 18.36
N LYS A 13 -2.28 0.34 19.64
CA LYS A 13 -2.43 -0.93 20.37
C LYS A 13 -3.75 -1.66 20.05
N VAL A 14 -3.68 -2.92 19.63
CA VAL A 14 -4.86 -3.79 19.52
C VAL A 14 -5.28 -4.27 20.93
N HIS A 15 -6.39 -3.75 21.47
CA HIS A 15 -6.87 -4.06 22.83
C HIS A 15 -7.18 -5.56 23.06
N GLY A 16 -6.94 -6.06 24.29
CA GLY A 16 -7.18 -7.45 24.69
C GLY A 16 -5.99 -8.42 24.51
N SER A 17 -4.77 -7.89 24.52
CA SER A 17 -3.54 -8.55 24.05
C SER A 17 -2.55 -9.00 25.13
N ARG A 18 -2.93 -8.96 26.42
CA ARG A 18 -2.03 -9.44 27.47
C ARG A 18 -1.82 -10.95 27.35
N VAL A 19 -0.55 -11.37 27.29
CA VAL A 19 -0.15 -12.78 27.35
C VAL A 19 1.05 -12.87 28.26
N ASN A 20 1.03 -13.85 29.16
CA ASN A 20 2.21 -14.27 29.92
C ASN A 20 2.80 -15.51 29.22
N GLY A 21 3.97 -15.35 28.58
CA GLY A 21 4.70 -16.44 27.90
C GLY A 21 5.55 -15.99 26.71
N HIS A 22 6.69 -16.65 26.49
CA HIS A 22 7.80 -16.33 25.57
C HIS A 22 7.68 -16.92 24.12
N PRO A 23 8.51 -16.55 23.10
CA PRO A 23 8.97 -15.24 22.62
C PRO A 23 8.36 -14.76 21.30
N GLU A 24 7.60 -15.54 20.54
CA GLU A 24 7.47 -15.17 19.11
C GLU A 24 6.30 -14.21 18.84
N HIS A 25 5.05 -14.51 19.19
CA HIS A 25 3.93 -13.57 18.96
C HIS A 25 2.76 -13.80 19.94
N SER A 26 2.11 -12.76 20.45
CA SER A 26 0.82 -12.85 21.16
C SER A 26 -0.28 -13.44 20.26
N PRO A 27 -1.35 -14.04 20.81
CA PRO A 27 -2.51 -14.48 20.02
C PRO A 27 -3.11 -13.38 19.15
N ASN A 28 -3.01 -12.11 19.55
CA ASN A 28 -3.48 -10.99 18.73
C ASN A 28 -2.48 -10.65 17.62
N THR A 29 -1.19 -10.67 17.89
CA THR A 29 -0.15 -10.55 16.84
C THR A 29 -0.28 -11.68 15.81
N LEU A 30 -0.55 -12.92 16.24
CA LEU A 30 -0.83 -14.05 15.35
C LEU A 30 -2.08 -13.81 14.50
N LYS A 31 -3.19 -13.33 15.08
CA LYS A 31 -4.41 -12.98 14.32
C LYS A 31 -4.14 -11.90 13.27
N VAL A 32 -3.37 -10.87 13.60
CA VAL A 32 -2.97 -9.83 12.64
C VAL A 32 -2.14 -10.44 11.52
N MET A 33 -1.16 -11.29 11.84
CA MET A 33 -0.34 -11.96 10.83
C MET A 33 -1.15 -12.91 9.94
N GLU A 34 -2.08 -13.69 10.50
CA GLU A 34 -2.98 -14.57 9.75
C GLU A 34 -3.89 -13.76 8.82
N PHE A 35 -4.44 -12.66 9.33
CA PHE A 35 -5.24 -11.72 8.54
C PHE A 35 -4.42 -11.18 7.36
N LEU A 36 -3.21 -10.65 7.58
CA LEU A 36 -2.34 -10.14 6.51
C LEU A 36 -1.97 -11.24 5.49
N ARG A 37 -1.67 -12.45 5.97
CA ARG A 37 -1.38 -13.61 5.09
C ARG A 37 -2.58 -13.96 4.21
N SER A 38 -3.81 -13.78 4.68
CA SER A 38 -5.02 -14.01 3.86
C SER A 38 -5.15 -13.06 2.65
N PHE A 39 -4.36 -11.98 2.64
CA PHE A 39 -4.21 -11.04 1.53
C PHE A 39 -2.90 -11.22 0.75
N GLY A 40 -2.12 -12.26 1.04
CA GLY A 40 -0.79 -12.45 0.45
C GLY A 40 0.26 -11.46 0.95
N LEU A 41 -0.05 -10.68 2.00
CA LEU A 41 0.86 -9.71 2.59
C LEU A 41 1.81 -10.41 3.55
N LYS A 42 3.11 -10.26 3.32
CA LYS A 42 4.15 -10.83 4.16
C LYS A 42 4.61 -9.81 5.18
N ALA A 43 4.32 -10.07 6.45
CA ALA A 43 4.99 -9.40 7.56
C ALA A 43 6.44 -9.90 7.63
N THR A 44 7.41 -9.01 7.44
CA THR A 44 8.82 -9.36 7.58
C THR A 44 9.32 -8.86 8.93
N PRO A 45 9.84 -9.74 9.80
CA PRO A 45 10.47 -9.31 11.03
C PRO A 45 11.67 -8.40 10.71
N THR A 46 11.73 -7.28 11.40
CA THR A 46 12.82 -6.32 11.39
C THR A 46 13.31 -6.23 12.83
N CYS A 47 14.61 -6.42 13.02
CA CYS A 47 15.22 -6.24 14.33
C CYS A 47 15.25 -4.74 14.62
N ALA A 48 14.40 -4.29 15.55
CA ALA A 48 14.54 -2.96 16.09
C ALA A 48 15.81 -2.95 16.95
N MET A 49 16.87 -2.31 16.46
CA MET A 49 18.14 -2.10 17.19
C MET A 49 17.99 -1.26 18.47
N GLY A 50 16.76 -0.89 18.86
CA GLY A 50 16.44 -0.15 20.06
C GLY A 50 16.27 -1.08 21.26
N ILE A 51 16.82 -0.68 22.41
CA ILE A 51 16.79 -1.38 23.70
C ILE A 51 15.36 -1.75 24.20
N CYS A 52 14.29 -1.25 23.57
CA CYS A 52 12.93 -1.28 24.10
C CYS A 52 11.86 -1.95 23.20
N CYS A 53 12.23 -2.59 22.08
CA CYS A 53 11.25 -3.22 21.17
C CYS A 53 11.70 -4.63 20.80
N ALA A 54 10.97 -5.66 21.23
CA ALA A 54 11.08 -6.97 20.59
C ALA A 54 10.25 -6.96 19.29
N ASP A 55 10.89 -7.34 18.19
CA ASP A 55 10.32 -7.56 16.86
C ASP A 55 9.38 -6.48 16.32
N SER A 56 9.95 -5.62 15.47
CA SER A 56 9.15 -4.78 14.59
C SER A 56 8.86 -5.52 13.29
N TYR A 57 7.67 -5.42 12.73
CA TYR A 57 7.33 -6.00 11.43
C TYR A 57 7.16 -4.87 10.42
N SER A 58 7.89 -4.97 9.32
CA SER A 58 7.58 -4.17 8.14
C SER A 58 6.63 -4.95 7.26
N ILE A 59 5.55 -4.29 6.84
CA ILE A 59 4.74 -4.72 5.70
C ILE A 59 5.13 -3.78 4.56
N ASP A 60 5.53 -4.34 3.43
CA ASP A 60 5.91 -3.55 2.25
C ASP A 60 4.74 -3.53 1.27
N VAL A 61 3.84 -2.58 1.48
CA VAL A 61 2.63 -2.37 0.68
C VAL A 61 2.35 -0.87 0.70
N GLY A 62 2.47 -0.20 -0.44
CA GLY A 62 2.49 1.27 -0.50
C GLY A 62 1.20 1.98 -0.08
N PHE A 63 0.05 1.29 0.00
CA PHE A 63 -1.23 1.81 0.47
C PHE A 63 -1.36 1.69 1.99
N LEU A 64 -0.61 0.76 2.59
CA LEU A 64 -0.45 0.65 4.04
C LEU A 64 0.64 1.64 4.46
N ASP A 65 0.21 2.71 5.10
CA ASP A 65 1.07 3.80 5.56
C ASP A 65 1.87 3.42 6.83
N GLY A 66 2.62 2.32 6.81
CA GLY A 66 3.48 1.91 7.92
C GLY A 66 3.63 0.41 8.10
N GLY A 67 4.25 0.02 9.22
CA GLY A 67 4.40 -1.37 9.64
C GLY A 67 3.54 -1.69 10.86
N PHE A 68 3.73 -2.84 11.49
CA PHE A 68 3.22 -3.10 12.83
C PHE A 68 4.36 -3.68 13.67
N TYR A 69 4.39 -3.50 14.98
CA TYR A 69 5.43 -4.06 15.83
C TYR A 69 4.82 -4.61 17.12
N GLY A 70 5.46 -5.64 17.67
CA GLY A 70 5.17 -6.08 19.02
C GLY A 70 5.86 -5.14 20.01
N ARG A 71 5.22 -4.82 21.13
CA ARG A 71 5.95 -4.27 22.29
C ARG A 71 5.84 -5.27 23.42
N THR A 72 6.94 -5.98 23.66
CA THR A 72 7.21 -6.58 24.97
C THR A 72 7.55 -5.44 25.94
N ALA A 73 7.06 -5.55 27.19
CA ALA A 73 7.13 -4.59 28.30
C ALA A 73 8.18 -3.45 28.25
N GLU A 74 7.88 -2.33 28.91
CA GLU A 74 8.81 -1.21 29.06
C GLU A 74 10.16 -1.62 29.69
N TYR A 75 11.19 -1.71 28.86
CA TYR A 75 12.58 -1.83 29.28
C TYR A 75 13.16 -0.51 29.82
N GLU A 76 12.39 0.23 30.61
CA GLU A 76 12.91 1.37 31.37
C GLU A 76 14.09 0.89 32.26
N SER A 77 14.01 -0.36 32.72
CA SER A 77 15.04 -1.07 33.47
C SER A 77 16.36 -1.23 32.70
N VAL A 78 16.37 -1.63 31.42
CA VAL A 78 17.64 -1.90 30.70
C VAL A 78 18.45 -0.64 30.46
N ARG A 79 17.80 0.46 30.09
CA ARG A 79 18.50 1.75 29.97
C ARG A 79 19.06 2.18 31.32
N SER A 80 18.31 1.98 32.40
CA SER A 80 18.77 2.27 33.76
C SER A 80 19.94 1.37 34.18
N LEU A 81 19.90 0.07 33.85
CA LEU A 81 20.93 -0.92 34.19
C LEU A 81 22.22 -0.74 33.38
N LEU A 82 22.11 -0.39 32.09
CA LEU A 82 23.26 0.00 31.26
C LEU A 82 23.87 1.32 31.74
N ALA A 83 23.04 2.27 32.20
CA ALA A 83 23.50 3.55 32.74
C ALA A 83 24.12 3.39 34.14
N SER A 84 23.64 2.44 34.96
CA SER A 84 24.21 2.14 36.29
C SER A 84 25.43 1.22 36.22
N GLY A 85 25.70 0.59 35.07
CA GLY A 85 26.80 -0.35 34.88
C GLY A 85 26.53 -1.75 35.46
N GLU A 86 25.31 -2.01 35.92
CA GLU A 86 24.85 -3.32 36.40
C GLU A 86 24.65 -4.33 35.26
N LEU A 87 24.53 -3.82 34.02
CA LEU A 87 24.51 -4.62 32.81
C LEU A 87 25.59 -4.10 31.85
N ASP A 88 26.52 -4.95 31.44
CA ASP A 88 27.50 -4.60 30.40
C ASP A 88 26.96 -4.91 28.99
N ARG A 89 27.68 -4.45 27.96
CA ARG A 89 27.25 -4.62 26.56
C ARG A 89 27.31 -6.07 26.07
N ASP A 90 28.17 -6.89 26.67
CA ASP A 90 28.37 -8.30 26.27
C ASP A 90 27.27 -9.19 26.91
N ALA A 91 26.86 -8.88 28.15
CA ALA A 91 25.75 -9.50 28.86
C ALA A 91 24.36 -9.08 28.34
N LEU A 92 24.27 -8.00 27.56
CA LEU A 92 23.02 -7.49 27.00
C LEU A 92 22.31 -8.52 26.11
N ALA A 93 23.06 -9.38 25.40
CA ALA A 93 22.48 -10.40 24.54
C ALA A 93 21.78 -11.51 25.34
N GLU A 94 22.41 -12.03 26.39
CA GLU A 94 21.82 -13.03 27.29
C GLU A 94 20.67 -12.45 28.10
N TYR A 95 20.81 -11.22 28.61
CA TYR A 95 19.74 -10.51 29.32
C TYR A 95 18.52 -10.24 28.42
N ARG A 96 18.73 -9.92 27.13
CA ARG A 96 17.63 -9.79 26.17
C ARG A 96 16.87 -11.11 25.97
N LEU A 97 17.57 -12.24 25.92
CA LEU A 97 16.95 -13.57 25.84
C LEU A 97 16.14 -13.87 27.11
N GLU A 98 16.73 -13.69 28.30
CA GLU A 98 16.06 -13.91 29.59
C GLU A 98 14.87 -12.96 29.83
N MET A 99 14.95 -11.71 29.37
CA MET A 99 13.82 -10.80 29.49
C MET A 99 12.74 -11.03 28.46
N ALA A 100 13.11 -11.42 27.23
CA ALA A 100 12.13 -11.93 26.29
C ALA A 100 11.41 -13.14 26.91
N GLU A 101 12.09 -14.01 27.70
CA GLU A 101 11.51 -15.16 28.43
C GLU A 101 10.41 -14.77 29.40
N ARG A 102 10.52 -13.57 29.95
CA ARG A 102 9.65 -13.06 31.02
C ARG A 102 8.72 -11.94 30.57
N ALA A 103 8.84 -11.49 29.33
CA ALA A 103 8.10 -10.36 28.84
C ALA A 103 6.63 -10.73 28.60
N ASP A 104 5.74 -10.03 29.30
CA ASP A 104 4.33 -9.99 28.92
C ASP A 104 4.23 -9.07 27.68
N GLU A 105 3.75 -9.61 26.56
CA GLU A 105 3.47 -8.78 25.39
C GLU A 105 2.28 -7.87 25.73
N GLU A 106 2.52 -6.56 25.66
CA GLU A 106 1.47 -5.60 25.96
C GLU A 106 0.46 -5.53 24.82
N GLY A 107 0.89 -5.78 23.58
CA GLY A 107 0.03 -5.99 22.41
C GLY A 107 0.70 -5.71 21.08
N ALA A 108 -0.06 -5.95 20.01
CA ALA A 108 0.32 -5.58 18.65
C ALA A 108 0.11 -4.08 18.45
N TRP A 109 1.15 -3.38 18.02
CA TRP A 109 1.12 -1.97 17.67
C TRP A 109 1.12 -1.79 16.16
N VAL A 110 0.08 -1.20 15.58
CA VAL A 110 0.10 -0.86 14.14
C VAL A 110 0.69 0.54 13.98
N ARG A 111 1.41 0.82 12.91
CA ARG A 111 1.87 2.15 12.52
C ARG A 111 1.15 2.52 11.23
N GLY A 112 0.64 3.75 11.16
CA GLY A 112 -0.12 4.21 10.02
C GLY A 112 -1.64 4.12 10.23
N PRO A 113 -2.39 5.21 10.02
CA PRO A 113 -3.84 5.18 10.17
C PRO A 113 -4.55 4.30 9.13
N ARG A 114 -4.08 4.19 7.88
CA ARG A 114 -4.68 3.27 6.89
C ARG A 114 -4.44 1.81 7.28
N ALA A 115 -3.23 1.50 7.73
CA ALA A 115 -2.90 0.16 8.20
C ALA A 115 -3.73 -0.23 9.43
N ALA A 116 -3.87 0.69 10.39
CA ALA A 116 -4.68 0.48 11.58
C ALA A 116 -6.17 0.28 11.21
N LEU A 117 -6.70 1.09 10.29
CA LEU A 117 -8.06 0.95 9.81
C LEU A 117 -8.30 -0.41 9.14
N PHE A 118 -7.41 -0.82 8.23
CA PHE A 118 -7.52 -2.08 7.50
C PHE A 118 -7.56 -3.29 8.44
N ILE A 119 -6.62 -3.34 9.39
CA ILE A 119 -6.54 -4.42 10.38
C ILE A 119 -7.74 -4.38 11.31
N ALA A 120 -8.14 -3.21 11.82
CA ALA A 120 -9.26 -3.09 12.74
C ALA A 120 -10.57 -3.56 12.09
N LEU A 121 -10.88 -3.09 10.88
CA LEU A 121 -12.08 -3.53 10.15
C LEU A 121 -12.03 -5.01 9.81
N GLY A 122 -10.88 -5.52 9.36
CA GLY A 122 -10.69 -6.93 9.02
C GLY A 122 -10.84 -7.89 10.20
N LEU A 123 -10.50 -7.43 11.41
CA LEU A 123 -10.71 -8.17 12.66
C LEU A 123 -12.10 -7.94 13.28
N GLY A 124 -12.98 -7.18 12.64
CA GLY A 124 -14.32 -6.86 13.15
C GLY A 124 -14.32 -5.93 14.36
N LEU A 125 -13.24 -5.16 14.56
CA LEU A 125 -13.11 -4.20 15.65
C LEU A 125 -13.86 -2.91 15.32
N ARG A 126 -14.34 -2.23 16.36
CA ARG A 126 -14.98 -0.91 16.21
C ARG A 126 -13.95 0.20 16.15
N VAL A 127 -14.00 0.95 15.06
CA VAL A 127 -13.17 2.12 14.80
C VAL A 127 -13.94 3.38 15.20
N PRO A 128 -13.45 4.19 16.15
CA PRO A 128 -14.06 5.46 16.50
C PRO A 128 -14.13 6.43 15.30
N SER A 129 -15.28 7.08 15.08
CA SER A 129 -15.43 8.05 13.98
C SER A 129 -14.43 9.21 14.05
N LYS A 130 -14.05 9.61 15.27
CA LYS A 130 -13.02 10.63 15.51
C LYS A 130 -11.67 10.26 14.92
N PHE A 131 -11.31 8.96 14.93
CA PHE A 131 -10.09 8.48 14.30
C PHE A 131 -10.16 8.65 12.78
N CYS A 132 -11.25 8.19 12.15
CA CYS A 132 -11.44 8.33 10.71
C CYS A 132 -11.35 9.81 10.29
N LYS A 133 -12.03 10.69 11.03
CA LYS A 133 -12.00 12.14 10.78
C LYS A 133 -10.61 12.75 10.95
N ALA A 134 -9.88 12.39 12.01
CA ALA A 134 -8.54 12.91 12.27
C ALA A 134 -7.53 12.55 11.17
N HIS A 135 -7.75 11.43 10.48
CA HIS A 135 -6.85 10.91 9.44
C HIS A 135 -7.41 10.98 8.02
N GLY A 136 -8.56 11.64 7.81
CA GLY A 136 -9.18 11.75 6.47
C GLY A 136 -9.64 10.41 5.90
N LEU A 137 -9.98 9.44 6.75
CA LEU A 137 -10.45 8.10 6.38
C LEU A 137 -11.97 7.94 6.56
N GLU A 138 -12.72 9.04 6.56
CA GLU A 138 -14.18 9.01 6.62
C GLU A 138 -14.73 8.33 5.35
N GLY A 139 -15.62 7.35 5.52
CA GLY A 139 -16.23 6.60 4.41
C GLY A 139 -15.32 5.53 3.79
N VAL A 140 -14.07 5.38 4.23
CA VAL A 140 -13.19 4.31 3.75
C VAL A 140 -13.69 2.97 4.28
N THR A 141 -13.97 2.03 3.38
CA THR A 141 -14.52 0.71 3.73
C THR A 141 -13.46 -0.38 3.76
N PHE A 142 -13.80 -1.51 4.41
CA PHE A 142 -12.94 -2.69 4.40
C PHE A 142 -12.73 -3.21 2.97
N GLU A 143 -13.78 -3.22 2.14
CA GLU A 143 -13.74 -3.73 0.77
C GLU A 143 -12.78 -2.92 -0.11
N GLN A 144 -12.74 -1.59 0.08
CA GLN A 144 -11.80 -0.72 -0.60
C GLN A 144 -10.36 -1.08 -0.23
N LEU A 145 -10.03 -1.10 1.07
CA LEU A 145 -8.69 -1.44 1.55
C LEU A 145 -8.28 -2.89 1.19
N ALA A 146 -9.23 -3.82 1.23
CA ALA A 146 -9.05 -5.21 0.84
C ALA A 146 -8.72 -5.36 -0.65
N MET A 147 -9.37 -4.58 -1.52
CA MET A 147 -9.05 -4.54 -2.95
C MET A 147 -7.65 -3.96 -3.19
N GLU A 148 -7.33 -2.84 -2.55
CA GLU A 148 -6.00 -2.22 -2.65
C GLU A 148 -4.90 -3.22 -2.22
N ALA A 149 -5.11 -3.90 -1.09
CA ALA A 149 -4.18 -4.90 -0.58
C ALA A 149 -3.90 -6.06 -1.53
N ARG A 150 -4.91 -6.49 -2.29
CA ARG A 150 -4.75 -7.60 -3.22
C ARG A 150 -3.95 -7.20 -4.46
N PHE A 151 -4.13 -5.97 -4.93
CA PHE A 151 -3.66 -5.59 -6.26
C PHE A 151 -2.45 -4.65 -6.26
N GLU A 152 -2.15 -3.97 -5.17
CA GLU A 152 -1.13 -2.93 -5.18
C GLU A 152 0.25 -3.43 -5.65
N ARG A 153 0.66 -4.62 -5.17
CA ARG A 153 1.95 -5.20 -5.55
C ARG A 153 2.04 -5.42 -7.07
N PHE A 154 0.95 -5.86 -7.71
CA PHE A 154 0.93 -6.06 -9.15
C PHE A 154 1.13 -4.74 -9.89
N TYR A 155 0.40 -3.69 -9.51
CA TYR A 155 0.59 -2.36 -10.10
C TYR A 155 2.01 -1.83 -9.89
N ARG A 156 2.53 -1.87 -8.65
CA ARG A 156 3.86 -1.30 -8.33
C ARG A 156 5.03 -2.03 -8.97
N THR A 157 4.90 -3.32 -9.21
CA THR A 157 5.95 -4.11 -9.87
C THR A 157 5.82 -4.14 -11.39
N THR A 158 4.70 -3.66 -11.94
CA THR A 158 4.49 -3.58 -13.39
C THR A 158 5.31 -2.45 -13.98
N THR A 159 5.94 -2.71 -15.13
CA THR A 159 6.57 -1.66 -15.93
C THR A 159 5.57 -1.24 -17.01
N PHE A 160 5.17 0.03 -17.00
CA PHE A 160 4.20 0.56 -17.95
C PHE A 160 4.96 1.19 -19.11
N VAL A 161 4.65 0.80 -20.34
CA VAL A 161 5.45 1.17 -21.50
C VAL A 161 4.61 1.92 -22.51
N ALA A 162 5.02 3.13 -22.90
CA ALA A 162 4.41 3.86 -24.01
C ALA A 162 5.36 3.93 -25.21
N PHE A 163 4.81 4.00 -26.42
CA PHE A 163 5.57 4.07 -27.66
C PHE A 163 5.32 5.39 -28.41
N ASP A 164 6.37 6.19 -28.58
CA ASP A 164 6.38 7.41 -29.40
C ASP A 164 7.24 7.16 -30.66
N GLY A 165 6.62 6.63 -31.71
CA GLY A 165 7.33 6.08 -32.86
C GLY A 165 8.16 4.85 -32.48
N GLU A 166 9.46 4.87 -32.75
CA GLU A 166 10.40 3.81 -32.33
C GLU A 166 10.87 3.96 -30.87
N ARG A 167 10.54 5.09 -30.22
CA ARG A 167 10.97 5.34 -28.84
C ARG A 167 10.08 4.58 -27.86
N ARG A 168 10.71 3.85 -26.95
CA ARG A 168 10.09 3.20 -25.80
C ARG A 168 10.25 4.08 -24.56
N ILE A 169 9.14 4.37 -23.88
CA ILE A 169 9.10 5.17 -22.65
C ILE A 169 8.64 4.26 -21.53
N GLU A 170 9.51 4.02 -20.55
CA GLU A 170 9.19 3.18 -19.39
C GLU A 170 8.74 4.07 -18.24
N ILE A 171 7.61 3.70 -17.65
CA ILE A 171 6.96 4.38 -16.54
C ILE A 171 6.89 3.39 -15.39
N ARG A 172 7.40 3.81 -14.24
CA ARG A 172 7.31 3.10 -12.97
C ARG A 172 6.71 4.02 -11.93
N ILE A 173 5.80 3.47 -11.12
CA ILE A 173 5.16 4.20 -10.02
C ILE A 173 6.24 4.56 -8.99
N GLY A 174 6.26 5.83 -8.59
CA GLY A 174 7.23 6.41 -7.65
C GLY A 174 8.48 7.00 -8.32
N ASP A 175 8.74 6.69 -9.59
CA ASP A 175 9.89 7.26 -10.31
C ASP A 175 9.54 8.62 -10.91
N HIS A 176 10.50 9.55 -10.86
CA HIS A 176 10.42 10.83 -11.59
C HIS A 176 10.88 10.62 -13.03
N HIS A 177 9.97 10.80 -13.99
CA HIS A 177 10.25 10.58 -15.43
C HIS A 177 10.83 11.82 -16.12
N ARG A 178 11.80 12.46 -15.43
CA ARG A 178 12.30 13.84 -15.61
C ARG A 178 12.76 14.27 -17.02
N THR A 179 12.87 13.39 -18.01
CA THR A 179 13.49 13.78 -19.30
C THR A 179 12.74 13.43 -20.56
N ASP A 180 12.09 12.27 -20.65
CA ASP A 180 11.49 11.86 -21.93
C ASP A 180 9.99 12.08 -21.96
N LEU A 181 9.29 11.77 -20.86
CA LEU A 181 7.86 12.02 -20.73
C LEU A 181 7.55 13.51 -20.62
N ASP A 182 8.35 14.27 -19.86
CA ASP A 182 8.18 15.73 -19.73
C ASP A 182 8.35 16.47 -21.06
N LYS A 183 9.29 16.04 -21.91
CA LYS A 183 9.46 16.62 -23.27
C LYS A 183 8.27 16.32 -24.16
N ILE A 184 7.68 15.13 -24.02
CA ILE A 184 6.49 14.71 -24.76
C ILE A 184 5.27 15.53 -24.32
N LEU A 185 5.13 15.78 -23.02
CA LEU A 185 4.11 16.66 -22.45
C LEU A 185 4.26 18.08 -22.99
N ASP A 186 5.47 18.66 -22.92
CA ASP A 186 5.75 20.01 -23.40
C ASP A 186 5.47 20.17 -24.90
N ALA A 187 5.93 19.22 -25.72
CA ALA A 187 5.68 19.21 -27.16
C ALA A 187 4.19 19.13 -27.53
N ARG A 188 3.36 18.55 -26.64
CA ARG A 188 1.91 18.42 -26.82
C ARG A 188 1.12 19.50 -26.07
N GLY A 189 1.79 20.40 -25.35
CA GLY A 189 1.14 21.42 -24.51
C GLY A 189 0.32 20.82 -23.35
N ALA A 190 0.62 19.58 -22.95
CA ALA A 190 -0.02 18.89 -21.84
C ALA A 190 0.79 19.09 -20.55
N LYS A 191 0.11 18.97 -19.39
CA LYS A 191 0.76 19.04 -18.07
C LYS A 191 0.56 17.77 -17.24
N GLU A 192 -0.42 16.96 -17.63
CA GLU A 192 -0.85 15.76 -16.94
C GLU A 192 -1.04 14.64 -17.95
N TRP A 193 -0.90 13.42 -17.47
CA TRP A 193 -1.13 12.22 -18.25
C TRP A 193 -1.73 11.14 -17.36
N ALA A 194 -2.36 10.17 -18.01
CA ALA A 194 -2.80 8.95 -17.38
C ALA A 194 -2.51 7.74 -18.25
N TYR A 195 -2.02 6.69 -17.63
CA TYR A 195 -1.85 5.38 -18.22
C TYR A 195 -3.08 4.53 -17.92
N VAL A 196 -3.82 4.19 -18.98
CA VAL A 196 -5.14 3.56 -18.88
C VAL A 196 -5.22 2.32 -19.75
N THR A 197 -5.96 1.31 -19.30
CA THR A 197 -6.31 0.13 -20.08
C THR A 197 -7.78 -0.22 -19.90
N ALA A 198 -8.34 -0.92 -20.88
CA ALA A 198 -9.65 -1.56 -20.76
C ALA A 198 -9.55 -3.08 -20.58
N TRP A 199 -8.33 -3.62 -20.47
CA TRP A 199 -8.09 -5.04 -20.26
C TRP A 199 -8.46 -5.45 -18.84
N ASN A 200 -8.87 -6.72 -18.71
CA ASN A 200 -9.17 -7.40 -17.45
C ASN A 200 -9.92 -6.52 -16.44
N PRO A 201 -11.15 -6.07 -16.76
CA PRO A 201 -11.91 -5.19 -15.87
C PRO A 201 -12.05 -5.78 -14.46
N ARG A 202 -11.82 -4.94 -13.44
CA ARG A 202 -11.68 -5.33 -12.02
C ARG A 202 -10.58 -6.37 -11.74
N SER A 203 -9.57 -6.45 -12.61
CA SER A 203 -8.52 -7.48 -12.55
C SER A 203 -9.09 -8.90 -12.65
N VAL A 204 -10.23 -9.06 -13.34
CA VAL A 204 -10.81 -10.37 -13.68
C VAL A 204 -10.39 -10.72 -15.09
N GLU A 205 -9.74 -11.87 -15.25
CA GLU A 205 -9.28 -12.37 -16.55
C GLU A 205 -10.44 -12.45 -17.54
N ALA A 206 -10.29 -11.76 -18.67
CA ALA A 206 -11.22 -11.78 -19.79
C ALA A 206 -10.58 -12.44 -21.02
N SER A 207 -11.40 -12.86 -21.99
CA SER A 207 -10.86 -13.40 -23.23
C SER A 207 -10.10 -12.31 -24.00
N ARG A 208 -9.10 -12.75 -24.78
CA ARG A 208 -8.29 -11.84 -25.59
C ARG A 208 -9.15 -11.01 -26.54
N GLU A 209 -10.16 -11.61 -27.17
CA GLU A 209 -11.08 -10.91 -28.07
C GLU A 209 -11.91 -9.86 -27.31
N GLY A 210 -12.34 -10.18 -26.09
CA GLY A 210 -13.09 -9.25 -25.23
C GLY A 210 -12.23 -8.06 -24.81
N ASN A 211 -10.98 -8.33 -24.43
CA ASN A 211 -9.98 -7.32 -24.10
C ASN A 211 -9.63 -6.43 -25.30
N ASP A 212 -9.39 -7.01 -26.48
CA ASP A 212 -9.12 -6.28 -27.72
C ASP A 212 -10.31 -5.36 -28.09
N ALA A 213 -11.54 -5.86 -27.98
CA ALA A 213 -12.75 -5.07 -28.25
C ALA A 213 -12.97 -3.96 -27.21
N ALA A 214 -12.67 -4.20 -25.93
CA ALA A 214 -12.74 -3.18 -24.89
C ALA A 214 -11.67 -2.09 -25.10
N GLN A 215 -10.46 -2.48 -25.49
CA GLN A 215 -9.36 -1.56 -25.77
C GLN A 215 -9.64 -0.66 -26.97
N GLU A 216 -10.25 -1.20 -28.04
CA GLU A 216 -10.69 -0.38 -29.17
C GLU A 216 -11.77 0.63 -28.77
N ARG A 217 -12.71 0.24 -27.90
CA ARG A 217 -13.69 1.20 -27.34
C ARG A 217 -13.03 2.31 -26.53
N LEU A 218 -11.97 2.01 -25.78
CA LEU A 218 -11.19 3.01 -25.06
C LEU A 218 -10.49 3.99 -26.01
N ARG A 219 -9.84 3.50 -27.08
CA ARG A 219 -9.25 4.35 -28.13
C ARG A 219 -10.31 5.27 -28.75
N GLN A 220 -11.49 4.73 -29.08
CA GLN A 220 -12.58 5.50 -29.67
C GLN A 220 -13.11 6.57 -28.72
N ALA A 221 -13.25 6.26 -27.42
CA ALA A 221 -13.66 7.23 -26.41
C ALA A 221 -12.67 8.40 -26.31
N LEU A 222 -11.37 8.12 -26.22
CA LEU A 222 -10.31 9.15 -26.20
C LEU A 222 -10.37 10.04 -27.46
N ARG A 223 -10.47 9.42 -28.65
CA ARG A 223 -10.58 10.16 -29.92
C ARG A 223 -11.83 11.03 -29.98
N ALA A 224 -12.98 10.51 -29.53
CA ALA A 224 -14.24 11.25 -29.51
C ALA A 224 -14.18 12.47 -28.59
N GLU A 225 -13.38 12.41 -27.52
CA GLU A 225 -13.13 13.51 -26.60
C GLU A 225 -11.99 14.45 -27.06
N GLY A 226 -11.36 14.19 -28.20
CA GLY A 226 -10.24 14.97 -28.73
C GLY A 226 -8.96 14.83 -27.91
N ILE A 227 -8.79 13.72 -27.20
CA ILE A 227 -7.66 13.47 -26.31
C ILE A 227 -6.59 12.71 -27.08
N ASP A 228 -5.38 13.28 -27.14
CA ASP A 228 -4.21 12.63 -27.73
C ASP A 228 -3.65 11.54 -26.81
N PHE A 229 -3.10 10.48 -27.40
CA PHE A 229 -2.52 9.37 -26.66
C PHE A 229 -1.44 8.62 -27.46
N LEU A 230 -0.60 7.90 -26.72
CA LEU A 230 0.34 6.92 -27.27
C LEU A 230 -0.14 5.50 -26.97
N GLU A 231 0.11 4.57 -27.90
CA GLU A 231 -0.09 3.14 -27.65
C GLU A 231 0.94 2.65 -26.63
N GLY A 232 0.55 1.66 -25.83
CA GLY A 232 1.38 1.12 -24.77
C GLY A 232 1.11 -0.33 -24.41
N MET A 233 1.95 -0.84 -23.52
CA MET A 233 1.90 -2.20 -22.98
C MET A 233 2.22 -2.18 -21.49
N SER A 234 1.38 -2.82 -20.68
CA SER A 234 1.70 -3.10 -19.28
C SER A 234 2.48 -4.41 -19.23
N GLU A 235 3.70 -4.38 -18.70
CA GLU A 235 4.58 -5.55 -18.61
C GLU A 235 4.73 -5.98 -17.13
N PRO A 236 3.97 -7.02 -16.69
CA PRO A 236 4.06 -7.52 -15.33
C PRO A 236 5.43 -8.11 -15.01
N ALA A 237 5.90 -7.93 -13.77
CA ALA A 237 7.19 -8.48 -13.33
C ALA A 237 7.22 -10.02 -13.25
N ASP A 238 6.06 -10.67 -13.21
CA ASP A 238 5.94 -12.13 -13.10
C ASP A 238 6.07 -12.86 -14.45
N GLY A 239 6.29 -12.12 -15.54
CA GLY A 239 6.50 -12.67 -16.88
C GLY A 239 5.21 -13.06 -17.61
N SER A 240 4.04 -12.74 -17.05
CA SER A 240 2.77 -12.90 -17.76
C SER A 240 2.75 -12.06 -19.05
N PRO A 241 1.96 -12.45 -20.07
CA PRO A 241 1.83 -11.67 -21.29
C PRO A 241 1.41 -10.23 -20.98
N GLY A 242 2.05 -9.28 -21.66
CA GLY A 242 1.72 -7.87 -21.48
C GLY A 242 0.31 -7.53 -21.93
N GLU A 243 -0.29 -6.51 -21.30
CA GLU A 243 -1.63 -6.03 -21.60
C GLU A 243 -1.60 -4.72 -22.38
N ALA A 244 -2.37 -4.65 -23.49
CA ALA A 244 -2.45 -3.42 -24.28
C ALA A 244 -3.00 -2.27 -23.42
N SER A 245 -2.38 -1.11 -23.52
CA SER A 245 -2.66 0.07 -22.69
C SER A 245 -2.46 1.34 -23.51
N LEU A 246 -2.87 2.49 -22.98
CA LEU A 246 -2.72 3.79 -23.63
C LEU A 246 -2.16 4.80 -22.63
N LEU A 247 -1.18 5.59 -23.05
CA LEU A 247 -0.72 6.78 -22.32
C LEU A 247 -1.48 7.99 -22.90
N ALA A 248 -2.51 8.44 -22.19
CA ALA A 248 -3.34 9.56 -22.58
C ALA A 248 -2.85 10.87 -21.96
N PHE A 249 -2.85 11.95 -22.74
CA PHE A 249 -2.51 13.30 -22.27
C PHE A 249 -3.77 14.00 -21.76
N ILE A 250 -4.12 13.69 -20.52
CA ILE A 250 -5.42 13.97 -19.92
C ILE A 250 -5.24 14.35 -18.45
N VAL A 251 -6.10 15.26 -17.97
CA VAL A 251 -6.15 15.62 -16.56
C VAL A 251 -6.68 14.47 -15.69
N GLN A 252 -6.19 14.39 -14.45
CA GLN A 252 -6.47 13.30 -13.52
C GLN A 252 -7.96 13.02 -13.32
N GLU A 253 -8.81 14.05 -13.18
CA GLU A 253 -10.25 13.85 -12.92
C GLU A 253 -10.96 13.16 -14.08
N ARG A 254 -10.61 13.53 -15.32
CA ARG A 254 -11.18 12.91 -16.52
C ARG A 254 -10.64 11.51 -16.71
N ALA A 255 -9.36 11.29 -16.45
CA ALA A 255 -8.76 9.96 -16.46
C ALA A 255 -9.46 9.01 -15.48
N ALA A 256 -9.74 9.49 -14.27
CA ALA A 256 -10.44 8.72 -13.25
C ALA A 256 -11.87 8.38 -13.67
N ALA A 257 -12.59 9.31 -14.31
CA ALA A 257 -13.92 9.04 -14.85
C ALA A 257 -13.90 7.97 -15.94
N MET A 258 -12.92 8.03 -16.83
CA MET A 258 -12.74 7.06 -17.91
C MET A 258 -12.33 5.69 -17.37
N GLY A 259 -11.36 5.60 -16.47
CA GLY A 259 -10.98 4.33 -15.84
C GLY A 259 -12.16 3.66 -15.14
N ARG A 260 -13.03 4.44 -14.46
CA ARG A 260 -14.28 3.92 -13.89
C ARG A 260 -15.26 3.42 -14.95
N ALA A 261 -15.42 4.14 -16.07
CA ALA A 261 -16.27 3.73 -17.18
C ALA A 261 -15.80 2.40 -17.82
N PHE A 262 -14.50 2.14 -17.81
CA PHE A 262 -13.89 0.87 -18.23
C PHE A 262 -13.66 -0.13 -17.08
N VAL A 263 -14.26 0.15 -15.92
CA VAL A 263 -14.31 -0.72 -14.74
C VAL A 263 -12.92 -1.17 -14.26
N GLN A 264 -11.95 -0.27 -14.33
CA GLN A 264 -10.60 -0.48 -13.81
C GLN A 264 -10.56 -0.27 -12.28
N ASN A 265 -9.70 -1.02 -11.59
CA ASN A 265 -9.49 -0.87 -10.14
C ASN A 265 -8.62 0.36 -9.83
N ALA A 266 -7.63 0.63 -10.66
CA ALA A 266 -6.71 1.75 -10.56
C ALA A 266 -6.17 2.14 -11.94
N ILE A 267 -5.59 3.34 -12.01
CA ILE A 267 -4.83 3.84 -13.16
C ILE A 267 -3.52 4.44 -12.66
N VAL A 268 -2.53 4.56 -13.54
CA VAL A 268 -1.31 5.33 -13.23
C VAL A 268 -1.48 6.73 -13.75
N VAL A 269 -1.17 7.73 -12.95
CA VAL A 269 -1.27 9.15 -13.32
C VAL A 269 0.05 9.83 -13.05
N GLY A 270 0.26 10.98 -13.69
CA GLY A 270 1.39 11.83 -13.35
C GLY A 270 1.24 13.21 -13.96
N ALA A 271 2.08 14.12 -13.48
CA ALA A 271 2.19 15.47 -13.96
C ALA A 271 3.65 15.79 -14.30
N MET A 272 3.86 16.89 -15.00
CA MET A 272 5.20 17.38 -15.35
C MET A 272 6.07 17.56 -14.09
N ASP A 273 7.29 17.00 -14.12
CA ASP A 273 8.29 16.98 -13.01
C ASP A 273 7.83 16.26 -11.72
N GLU A 274 6.64 15.65 -11.72
CA GLU A 274 6.12 14.88 -10.59
C GLU A 274 6.34 13.36 -10.80
N PRO A 275 6.47 12.56 -9.73
CA PRO A 275 6.57 11.13 -9.86
C PRO A 275 5.26 10.53 -10.37
N ALA A 276 5.34 9.38 -11.04
CA ALA A 276 4.13 8.63 -11.41
C ALA A 276 3.44 8.07 -10.16
N GLU A 277 2.13 8.23 -10.06
CA GLU A 277 1.32 7.81 -8.92
C GLU A 277 0.28 6.76 -9.31
N LEU A 278 -0.05 5.88 -8.36
CA LEU A 278 -1.16 4.95 -8.50
C LEU A 278 -2.44 5.60 -7.96
N LEU A 279 -3.44 5.77 -8.82
CA LEU A 279 -4.74 6.30 -8.44
C LEU A 279 -5.79 5.18 -8.38
N TRP A 280 -6.27 4.87 -7.18
CA TRP A 280 -7.37 3.93 -6.97
C TRP A 280 -8.73 4.50 -7.39
N LEU A 281 -9.51 3.72 -8.12
CA LEU A 281 -10.78 4.11 -8.71
C LEU A 281 -11.95 3.52 -7.96
N HIS A 282 -12.04 3.83 -6.66
CA HIS A 282 -13.17 3.40 -5.86
C HIS A 282 -14.49 3.91 -6.45
N PRO A 283 -15.59 3.14 -6.32
CA PRO A 283 -16.91 3.64 -6.67
C PRO A 283 -17.19 4.94 -5.89
N PRO A 284 -17.73 5.99 -6.53
CA PRO A 284 -18.12 7.19 -5.81
C PRO A 284 -19.25 6.85 -4.82
N GLY A 285 -18.97 7.02 -3.52
CA GLY A 285 -19.95 6.85 -2.43
C GLY A 285 -20.30 5.39 -2.13
N ALA A 286 -19.64 4.85 -1.10
CA ALA A 286 -20.22 3.80 -0.25
C ALA A 286 -20.73 4.45 1.03
#